data_AF-A0A3A6NPH9-F1
#
_entry.id   AF-A0A3A6NPH9-F1
#
_cell.length_a   1.000
_cell.length_b   1.000
_cell.length_c   1.000
_cell.angle_alpha   90.00
_cell.angle_beta   90.00
_cell.angle_gamma   90.00
#
_symmetry.space_group_name_H-M   'P 1'
#
loop_
_entity.id
_entity.type
_entity.pdbx_description
1 polymer ?
#
loop_
_entity_poly.entity_id
_entity_poly.type
_entity_poly.pdbx_seq_one_letter_code
_entity_poly.pdbx_strand_id
1 'polypeptide(L)'
;MADNNREKELITNLLLELQLLPGGALPSLERMGGDGSDRCFYRLRLADGRSLIAVFPSPTLARGAEEQASAFRIGVHLHDKGVPVPEIVGYDNKNGLLLFADLGNLHLQAVVRAAGSFAEVEPLYRQAIDGLIRLQVEGAENFDTRFCWDTPSYDLTLMLSRESDYFRFSFCRDYMGKIADDPGLLLDLQNIARRAARETAGYLLHRDFQSRNLLVHGGGVYIIDYQGARLGPLGYDLASLLLDPYAGLSSESQEVLFAYYCERISSKLAFDPDSFREGYFCLALQRNLQMLGAFAFLSQRKGKVFFEQFILPATGSLKALLHDPLGRQYGCLAGLVDELEEQLNKAQFFRMDD
;
A
#
# COMPACT_ATOMS: atom_id res chain seq x y z
N MET A 1 25.68 16.81 -7.55
CA MET A 1 26.26 17.55 -6.40
C MET A 1 25.56 18.89 -6.17
N ALA A 2 25.25 19.68 -7.21
CA ALA A 2 24.54 20.96 -7.06
C ALA A 2 23.14 20.84 -6.42
N ASP A 3 22.39 19.78 -6.76
CA ASP A 3 21.01 19.59 -6.27
C ASP A 3 20.93 19.33 -4.75
N ASN A 4 21.87 18.54 -4.23
CA ASN A 4 21.96 18.19 -2.80
C ASN A 4 22.23 19.44 -1.94
N ASN A 5 22.98 20.43 -2.45
CA ASN A 5 23.19 21.69 -1.72
C ASN A 5 21.91 22.54 -1.65
N ARG A 6 21.10 22.55 -2.72
CA ARG A 6 19.82 23.27 -2.74
C ARG A 6 18.80 22.62 -1.81
N GLU A 7 18.68 21.30 -1.81
CA GLU A 7 17.77 20.58 -0.89
C GLU A 7 18.09 20.87 0.58
N LYS A 8 19.38 20.85 0.95
CA LYS A 8 19.83 21.18 2.31
C LYS A 8 19.53 22.62 2.71
N GLU A 9 19.68 23.56 1.78
CA GLU A 9 19.33 24.97 2.00
C GLU A 9 17.83 25.14 2.23
N LEU A 10 17.00 24.51 1.39
CA LEU A 10 15.53 24.52 1.55
C LEU A 10 15.09 23.94 2.89
N ILE A 11 15.68 22.82 3.30
CA ILE A 11 15.46 22.23 4.63
C ILE A 11 15.80 23.24 5.73
N THR A 12 16.98 23.86 5.66
CA THR A 12 17.44 24.80 6.68
C THR A 12 16.53 26.01 6.78
N ASN A 13 16.09 26.56 5.64
CA ASN A 13 15.19 27.70 5.58
C ASN A 13 13.83 27.38 6.21
N LEU A 14 13.26 26.21 5.91
CA LEU A 14 11.99 25.79 6.51
C LEU A 14 12.13 25.59 8.03
N LEU A 15 13.24 25.03 8.51
CA LEU A 15 13.48 24.88 9.95
C LEU A 15 13.64 26.24 10.65
N LEU A 16 14.28 27.23 10.01
CA LEU A 16 14.38 28.60 10.51
C LEU A 16 13.01 29.26 10.63
N GLU A 17 12.18 29.14 9.58
CA GLU A 17 10.82 29.69 9.55
C GLU A 17 9.95 29.11 10.67
N LEU A 18 10.06 27.81 10.91
CA LEU A 18 9.34 27.10 11.97
C LEU A 18 9.98 27.24 13.36
N GLN A 19 11.09 27.96 13.49
CA GLN A 19 11.84 28.14 14.75
C GLN A 19 12.29 26.80 15.38
N LEU A 20 12.66 25.83 14.53
CA LEU A 20 13.06 24.47 14.92
C LEU A 20 14.58 24.29 15.00
N LEU A 21 15.35 25.38 15.11
CA LEU A 21 16.81 25.34 15.29
C LEU A 21 17.20 25.84 16.69
N PRO A 22 17.29 24.95 17.69
CA PRO A 22 17.71 25.29 19.04
C PRO A 22 19.07 26.01 19.02
N GLY A 23 19.12 27.24 19.54
CA GLY A 23 20.34 28.06 19.57
C GLY A 23 20.90 28.41 18.18
N GLY A 24 20.11 28.28 17.11
CA GLY A 24 20.56 28.51 15.73
C GLY A 24 21.51 27.44 15.17
N ALA A 25 21.69 26.33 15.88
CA ALA A 25 22.56 25.25 15.44
C ALA A 25 21.93 24.49 14.25
N LEU A 26 22.68 24.34 13.16
CA LEU A 26 22.25 23.59 11.99
C LEU A 26 22.12 22.09 12.30
N PRO A 27 21.14 21.39 11.72
CA PRO A 27 20.95 19.97 11.95
C PRO A 27 21.99 19.13 11.19
N SER A 28 22.26 17.92 11.67
CA SER A 28 22.89 16.90 10.84
C SER A 28 21.87 16.35 9.85
N LEU A 29 22.27 16.21 8.58
CA LEU A 29 21.41 15.76 7.48
C LEU A 29 21.97 14.48 6.86
N GLU A 30 21.25 13.38 7.01
CA GLU A 30 21.59 12.07 6.45
C GLU A 30 20.61 11.72 5.33
N ARG A 31 21.10 11.48 4.12
CA ARG A 31 20.25 11.07 3.01
C ARG A 31 19.87 9.59 3.15
N MET A 32 18.59 9.29 3.04
CA MET A 32 18.07 7.92 3.14
C MET A 32 17.83 7.32 1.75
N GLY A 33 17.97 5.99 1.63
CA GLY A 33 17.59 5.27 0.42
C GLY A 33 16.06 5.21 0.27
N GLY A 34 15.55 5.51 -0.93
CA GLY A 34 14.15 5.27 -1.27
C GLY A 34 13.95 3.79 -1.57
N ASP A 35 13.21 3.08 -0.74
CA ASP A 35 13.07 1.61 -0.77
C ASP A 35 12.17 1.10 -1.93
N GLY A 36 12.11 1.87 -3.02
CA GLY A 36 11.24 1.70 -4.17
C GLY A 36 10.67 3.01 -4.72
N SER A 37 10.68 4.09 -3.93
CA SER A 37 10.25 5.43 -4.35
C SER A 37 11.40 6.23 -4.94
N ASP A 38 11.12 7.01 -5.99
CA ASP A 38 12.07 7.95 -6.57
C ASP A 38 12.12 9.28 -5.78
N ARG A 39 11.32 9.42 -4.70
CA ARG A 39 11.35 10.58 -3.78
C ARG A 39 12.69 10.67 -3.04
N CYS A 40 13.08 11.89 -2.66
CA CYS A 40 14.30 12.15 -1.91
C CYS A 40 13.97 12.32 -0.42
N PHE A 41 14.63 11.53 0.43
CA PHE A 41 14.41 11.50 1.88
C PHE A 41 15.68 11.91 2.63
N TYR A 42 15.53 12.75 3.64
CA TYR A 42 16.59 13.09 4.60
C TYR A 42 16.11 12.84 6.03
N ARG A 43 16.95 12.21 6.83
CA ARG A 43 16.81 12.20 8.29
C ARG A 43 17.61 13.35 8.87
N LEU A 44 16.96 14.14 9.71
CA LEU A 44 17.52 15.30 10.37
C LEU A 44 17.71 15.00 11.85
N ARG A 45 18.89 15.31 12.39
CA ARG A 45 19.12 15.29 13.85
C ARG A 45 19.33 16.72 14.34
N LEU A 46 18.40 17.19 15.18
CA LEU A 46 18.44 18.51 15.79
C LEU A 46 19.37 18.50 17.03
N ALA A 47 19.87 19.68 17.40
CA ALA A 47 20.80 19.83 18.53
C ALA A 47 20.17 19.51 19.90
N ASP A 48 18.84 19.57 20.02
CA ASP A 48 18.08 19.21 21.23
C ASP A 48 17.75 17.70 21.30
N GLY A 49 18.24 16.90 20.36
CA GLY A 49 18.04 15.45 20.30
C GLY A 49 16.80 15.01 19.54
N ARG A 50 15.93 15.93 19.10
CA ARG A 50 14.79 15.58 18.22
C ARG A 50 15.28 15.10 16.85
N SER A 51 14.51 14.20 16.24
CA SER A 51 14.75 13.68 14.90
C SER A 51 13.53 13.94 14.00
N LEU A 52 13.77 14.36 12.76
CA LEU A 52 12.74 14.67 11.76
C LEU A 52 13.05 13.95 10.44
N ILE A 53 12.04 13.76 9.61
CA ILE A 53 12.19 13.28 8.23
C ILE A 53 11.76 14.37 7.26
N ALA A 54 12.64 14.76 6.35
CA ALA A 54 12.33 15.62 5.21
C ALA A 54 12.08 14.78 3.97
N VAL A 55 11.00 15.09 3.26
CA VAL A 55 10.60 14.43 2.01
C VAL A 55 10.43 15.47 0.92
N PHE A 56 11.16 15.31 -0.18
CA PHE A 56 10.95 16.08 -1.40
C PHE A 56 10.10 15.30 -2.42
N PRO A 57 9.40 15.99 -3.33
CA PRO A 57 8.69 15.35 -4.43
C PRO A 57 9.60 14.45 -5.26
N SER A 58 9.02 13.44 -5.91
CA SER A 58 9.76 12.66 -6.90
C SER A 58 10.16 13.55 -8.08
N PRO A 59 11.45 13.60 -8.47
CA PRO A 59 11.90 14.38 -9.62
C PRO A 59 11.52 13.72 -10.95
N THR A 60 11.13 12.44 -10.94
CA THR A 60 10.80 11.65 -12.13
C THR A 60 9.29 11.54 -12.39
N LEU A 61 8.46 11.85 -11.38
CA LEU A 61 7.01 11.85 -11.52
C LEU A 61 6.52 13.19 -12.08
N ALA A 62 5.88 13.17 -13.25
CA ALA A 62 5.33 14.37 -13.89
C ALA A 62 4.39 15.18 -12.99
N ARG A 63 3.65 14.49 -12.11
CA ARG A 63 2.71 15.07 -11.14
C ARG A 63 3.22 14.97 -9.70
N GLY A 64 4.55 14.90 -9.50
CA GLY A 64 5.18 14.76 -8.18
C GLY A 64 4.80 15.88 -7.20
N ALA A 65 4.65 17.11 -7.68
CA ALA A 65 4.20 18.22 -6.84
C ALA A 65 2.74 18.07 -6.37
N GLU A 66 1.86 17.57 -7.23
CA GLU A 66 0.45 17.32 -6.89
C GLU A 66 0.31 16.14 -5.91
N GLU A 67 1.08 15.08 -6.12
CA GLU A 67 1.18 13.94 -5.19
C GLU A 67 1.63 14.43 -3.80
N GLN A 68 2.67 15.26 -3.75
CA GLN A 68 3.21 15.78 -2.50
C GLN A 68 2.24 16.72 -1.77
N ALA A 69 1.56 17.62 -2.50
CA ALA A 69 0.50 18.45 -1.93
C ALA A 69 -0.68 17.61 -1.40
N SER A 70 -0.89 16.42 -1.96
CA SER A 70 -1.90 15.47 -1.50
C SER A 70 -1.43 14.72 -0.26
N ALA A 71 -0.16 14.34 -0.18
CA ALA A 71 0.45 13.83 1.05
C ALA A 71 0.27 14.83 2.20
N PHE A 72 0.51 16.12 1.97
CA PHE A 72 0.26 17.14 2.99
C PHE A 72 -1.21 17.19 3.44
N ARG A 73 -2.13 17.40 2.49
CA ARG A 73 -3.56 17.62 2.79
C ARG A 73 -4.21 16.40 3.43
N ILE A 74 -3.92 15.21 2.91
CA ILE A 74 -4.43 13.94 3.44
C ILE A 74 -3.80 13.66 4.81
N GLY A 75 -2.50 13.90 4.98
CA GLY A 75 -1.82 13.66 6.25
C GLY A 75 -2.34 14.51 7.39
N VAL A 76 -2.57 15.81 7.15
CA VAL A 76 -3.20 16.71 8.13
C VAL A 76 -4.60 16.23 8.48
N HIS A 77 -5.42 15.91 7.47
CA HIS A 77 -6.78 15.39 7.68
C HIS A 77 -6.80 14.09 8.51
N LEU A 78 -5.95 13.12 8.17
CA LEU A 78 -5.86 11.85 8.88
C LEU A 78 -5.39 12.04 10.33
N HIS A 79 -4.40 12.91 10.54
CA HIS A 79 -3.91 13.25 11.87
C HIS A 79 -5.02 13.88 12.73
N ASP A 80 -5.80 14.83 12.18
CA ASP A 80 -6.92 15.47 12.88
C ASP A 80 -8.05 14.48 13.22
N LYS A 81 -8.21 13.43 12.40
CA LYS A 81 -9.11 12.30 12.69
C LYS A 81 -8.54 11.31 13.70
N GLY A 82 -7.30 11.50 14.16
CA GLY A 82 -6.61 10.64 15.12
C GLY A 82 -6.18 9.30 14.54
N VAL A 83 -6.07 9.19 13.22
CA VAL A 83 -5.43 8.04 12.56
C VAL A 83 -3.95 8.07 12.91
N PRO A 84 -3.31 6.92 13.23
CA PRO A 84 -1.91 6.90 13.65
C PRO A 84 -0.98 7.13 12.45
N VAL A 85 -0.87 8.37 11.98
CA VAL A 85 0.08 8.80 10.95
C VAL A 85 1.21 9.62 11.60
N PRO A 86 2.40 9.73 10.98
CA PRO A 86 3.43 10.64 11.47
C PRO A 86 2.91 12.07 11.51
N GLU A 87 3.21 12.79 12.59
CA GLU A 87 2.92 14.23 12.71
C GLU A 87 3.62 14.99 11.58
N ILE A 88 2.87 15.85 10.89
CA ILE A 88 3.45 16.81 9.94
C ILE A 88 3.90 18.04 10.72
N VAL A 89 5.22 18.23 10.76
CA VAL A 89 5.87 19.33 11.47
C VAL A 89 5.91 20.60 10.62
N GLY A 90 5.94 20.46 9.30
CA GLY A 90 6.00 21.60 8.39
C GLY A 90 5.83 21.24 6.92
N TYR A 91 5.44 22.23 6.13
CA TYR A 91 5.27 22.09 4.68
C TYR A 91 5.65 23.37 3.94
N ASP A 92 6.63 23.29 3.05
CA ASP A 92 6.93 24.33 2.08
C ASP A 92 6.21 24.01 0.76
N ASN A 93 5.09 24.69 0.55
CA ASN A 93 4.26 24.54 -0.65
C ASN A 93 4.99 24.92 -1.96
N LYS A 94 5.97 25.84 -1.90
CA LYS A 94 6.67 26.31 -3.11
C LYS A 94 7.58 25.23 -3.68
N ASN A 95 8.27 24.49 -2.81
CA ASN A 95 9.22 23.46 -3.22
C ASN A 95 8.69 22.03 -2.98
N GLY A 96 7.53 21.87 -2.36
CA GLY A 96 6.96 20.58 -2.00
C GLY A 96 7.72 19.87 -0.86
N LEU A 97 8.51 20.58 -0.07
CA LEU A 97 9.23 19.96 1.04
C LEU A 97 8.27 19.69 2.21
N LEU A 98 8.12 18.43 2.61
CA LEU A 98 7.40 18.02 3.82
C LEU A 98 8.37 17.64 4.93
N LEU A 99 8.06 18.05 6.16
CA LEU A 99 8.73 17.63 7.38
C LEU A 99 7.78 16.80 8.24
N PHE A 100 8.23 15.62 8.64
CA PHE A 100 7.52 14.72 9.54
C PHE A 100 8.31 14.48 10.82
N ALA A 101 7.60 14.14 11.90
CA ALA A 101 8.21 13.50 13.06
C ALA A 101 8.87 12.16 12.62
N ASP A 102 10.07 11.88 13.11
CA ASP A 102 10.79 10.66 12.78
C ASP A 102 10.37 9.49 13.68
N LEU A 103 9.66 8.53 13.09
CA LEU A 103 9.22 7.30 13.75
C LEU A 103 10.22 6.15 13.59
N GLY A 104 11.43 6.43 13.11
CA GLY A 104 12.45 5.41 12.85
C GLY A 104 12.27 4.72 11.50
N ASN A 105 12.73 3.47 11.40
CA ASN A 105 12.78 2.70 10.14
C ASN A 105 12.37 1.23 10.33
N LEU A 106 11.73 0.88 11.45
CA LEU A 106 11.28 -0.47 11.71
C LEU A 106 9.91 -0.68 11.08
N HIS A 107 9.86 -1.30 9.90
CA HIS A 107 8.60 -1.65 9.24
C HIS A 107 8.00 -2.92 9.83
N LEU A 108 6.67 -3.04 9.84
CA LEU A 108 5.97 -4.26 10.28
C LEU A 108 6.45 -5.49 9.49
N GLN A 109 6.79 -5.32 8.20
CA GLN A 109 7.41 -6.37 7.38
C GLN A 109 8.64 -6.99 8.05
N ALA A 110 9.57 -6.17 8.54
CA ALA A 110 10.80 -6.65 9.15
C ALA A 110 10.50 -7.40 10.46
N VAL A 111 9.53 -6.91 11.23
CA VAL A 111 9.10 -7.53 12.48
C VAL A 111 8.48 -8.91 12.24
N VAL A 112 7.53 -9.04 11.29
CA VAL A 112 6.91 -10.34 10.98
C VAL A 112 7.90 -11.34 10.40
N ARG A 113 8.88 -10.89 9.59
CA ARG A 113 9.92 -11.77 9.04
C ARG A 113 10.91 -12.27 10.10
N ALA A 114 11.09 -11.51 11.19
CA ALA A 114 11.97 -11.88 12.29
C ALA A 114 11.26 -12.68 13.40
N ALA A 115 9.93 -12.72 13.41
CA ALA A 115 9.14 -13.37 14.44
C ALA A 115 9.25 -14.90 14.34
N GLY A 116 9.30 -15.58 15.49
CA GLY A 116 9.29 -17.04 15.55
C GLY A 116 7.90 -17.64 15.33
N SER A 117 6.85 -16.85 15.59
CA SER A 117 5.45 -17.27 15.52
C SER A 117 4.52 -16.09 15.25
N PHE A 118 3.31 -16.38 14.77
CA PHE A 118 2.30 -15.35 14.57
C PHE A 118 1.87 -14.67 15.87
N ALA A 119 1.85 -15.38 17.00
CA ALA A 119 1.45 -14.85 18.29
C ALA A 119 2.30 -13.65 18.76
N GLU A 120 3.57 -13.59 18.34
CA GLU A 120 4.47 -12.47 18.65
C GLU A 120 4.09 -11.17 17.93
N VAL A 121 3.45 -11.28 16.76
CA VAL A 121 3.14 -10.13 15.89
C VAL A 121 1.65 -9.84 15.77
N GLU A 122 0.80 -10.77 16.19
CA GLU A 122 -0.65 -10.60 16.21
C GLU A 122 -1.08 -9.29 16.90
N PRO A 123 -0.52 -8.87 18.06
CA PRO A 123 -0.87 -7.59 18.66
C PRO A 123 -0.61 -6.39 17.75
N LEU A 124 0.47 -6.41 16.96
CA LEU A 124 0.80 -5.33 16.01
C LEU A 124 -0.17 -5.33 14.83
N TYR A 125 -0.56 -6.50 14.32
CA TYR A 125 -1.59 -6.59 13.27
C TYR A 125 -2.95 -6.10 13.76
N ARG A 126 -3.33 -6.42 15.00
CA ARG A 126 -4.56 -5.88 15.61
C ARG A 126 -4.51 -4.35 15.73
N GLN A 127 -3.37 -3.78 16.11
CA GLN A 127 -3.18 -2.32 16.09
C GLN A 127 -3.27 -1.73 14.66
N ALA A 128 -2.68 -2.41 13.67
CA ALA A 128 -2.77 -2.00 12.27
C ALA A 128 -4.23 -2.00 11.78
N ILE A 129 -5.01 -3.03 12.14
CA ILE A 129 -6.44 -3.12 11.82
C ILE A 129 -7.24 -2.02 12.52
N ASP A 130 -6.95 -1.72 13.78
CA ASP A 130 -7.60 -0.62 14.50
C ASP A 130 -7.32 0.74 13.82
N GLY A 131 -6.07 0.96 13.42
CA GLY A 131 -5.66 2.12 12.64
C GLY A 131 -6.33 2.18 11.26
N LEU A 132 -6.46 1.03 10.60
CA LEU A 132 -7.15 0.89 9.30
C LEU A 132 -8.63 1.25 9.42
N ILE A 133 -9.34 0.68 10.40
CA ILE A 133 -10.75 0.98 10.62
C ILE A 133 -10.93 2.47 10.90
N ARG A 134 -10.03 3.07 11.68
CA ARG A 134 -10.07 4.51 11.95
C ARG A 134 -9.82 5.35 10.69
N LEU A 135 -8.87 4.95 9.86
CA LEU A 135 -8.64 5.56 8.55
C LEU A 135 -9.89 5.46 7.68
N GLN A 136 -10.51 4.29 7.63
CA GLN A 136 -11.64 4.00 6.76
C GLN A 136 -12.91 4.75 7.15
N VAL A 137 -13.23 4.78 8.45
CA VAL A 137 -14.50 5.33 8.95
C VAL A 137 -14.33 6.81 9.30
N GLU A 138 -13.56 7.13 10.34
CA GLU A 138 -13.35 8.51 10.77
C GLU A 138 -12.60 9.33 9.72
N GLY A 139 -11.65 8.72 9.00
CA GLY A 139 -10.94 9.39 7.91
C GLY A 139 -11.83 9.74 6.71
N ALA A 140 -12.95 9.05 6.50
CA ALA A 140 -13.90 9.40 5.42
C ALA A 140 -14.80 10.59 5.77
N GLU A 141 -15.05 10.84 7.06
CA GLU A 141 -15.92 11.91 7.50
C GLU A 141 -15.39 13.29 7.09
N ASN A 142 -16.19 14.03 6.30
CA ASN A 142 -15.83 15.34 5.75
C ASN A 142 -14.53 15.32 4.91
N PHE A 143 -14.17 14.15 4.36
CA PHE A 143 -13.01 14.05 3.47
C PHE A 143 -13.27 14.81 2.17
N ASP A 144 -12.35 15.71 1.80
CA ASP A 144 -12.41 16.46 0.56
C ASP A 144 -11.70 15.68 -0.55
N THR A 145 -12.46 15.17 -1.52
CA THR A 145 -11.91 14.39 -2.64
C THR A 145 -10.98 15.20 -3.55
N ARG A 146 -10.94 16.53 -3.44
CA ARG A 146 -9.94 17.38 -4.12
C ARG A 146 -8.54 17.22 -3.53
N PHE A 147 -8.41 16.52 -2.40
CA PHE A 147 -7.13 16.13 -1.82
C PHE A 147 -6.51 14.96 -2.59
N CYS A 148 -7.28 14.18 -3.33
CA CYS A 148 -6.76 13.08 -4.14
C CYS A 148 -6.03 13.63 -5.39
N TRP A 149 -4.73 13.37 -5.53
CA TRP A 149 -4.01 13.77 -6.76
C TRP A 149 -4.37 12.90 -7.97
N ASP A 150 -4.75 11.64 -7.74
CA ASP A 150 -4.93 10.66 -8.81
C ASP A 150 -6.40 10.50 -9.21
N THR A 151 -7.17 9.66 -8.49
CA THR A 151 -8.63 9.56 -8.66
C THR A 151 -9.33 9.78 -7.32
N PRO A 152 -10.53 10.38 -7.31
CA PRO A 152 -11.27 10.66 -6.07
C PRO A 152 -11.88 9.40 -5.45
N SER A 153 -12.11 8.36 -6.25
CA SER A 153 -12.74 7.12 -5.82
C SER A 153 -12.14 5.87 -6.50
N TYR A 154 -12.33 4.74 -5.84
CA TYR A 154 -12.07 3.38 -6.34
C TYR A 154 -13.33 2.84 -7.00
N ASP A 155 -13.54 3.22 -8.26
CA ASP A 155 -14.72 2.85 -9.05
C ASP A 155 -14.47 1.66 -10.00
N LEU A 156 -15.52 1.23 -10.71
CA LEU A 156 -15.44 0.14 -11.68
C LEU A 156 -14.41 0.41 -12.79
N THR A 157 -14.27 1.67 -13.24
CA THR A 157 -13.32 2.04 -14.29
C THR A 157 -11.89 1.81 -13.81
N LEU A 158 -11.59 2.19 -12.57
CA LEU A 158 -10.29 1.95 -11.95
C LEU A 158 -10.05 0.45 -11.72
N MET A 159 -11.02 -0.30 -11.20
CA MET A 159 -10.93 -1.77 -11.04
C MET A 159 -10.55 -2.47 -12.37
N LEU A 160 -11.23 -2.10 -13.46
CA LEU A 160 -10.95 -2.66 -14.77
C LEU A 160 -9.58 -2.23 -15.30
N SER A 161 -9.27 -0.94 -15.27
CA SER A 161 -8.07 -0.40 -15.93
C SER A 161 -6.76 -0.59 -15.14
N ARG A 162 -6.81 -0.51 -13.80
CA ARG A 162 -5.59 -0.52 -12.96
C ARG A 162 -5.33 -1.83 -12.24
N GLU A 163 -6.32 -2.71 -12.18
CA GLU A 163 -6.16 -4.04 -11.60
C GLU A 163 -6.22 -5.11 -12.67
N SER A 164 -7.36 -5.19 -13.36
CA SER A 164 -7.65 -6.26 -14.32
C SER A 164 -6.79 -6.14 -15.57
N ASP A 165 -6.77 -4.96 -16.20
CA ASP A 165 -5.93 -4.69 -17.36
C ASP A 165 -4.44 -4.66 -16.98
N TYR A 166 -4.11 -4.21 -15.77
CA TYR A 166 -2.72 -4.18 -15.33
C TYR A 166 -2.15 -5.59 -15.18
N PHE A 167 -2.89 -6.50 -14.55
CA PHE A 167 -2.60 -7.93 -14.55
C PHE A 167 -2.48 -8.49 -15.97
N ARG A 168 -3.51 -8.26 -16.80
CA ARG A 168 -3.61 -8.80 -18.17
C ARG A 168 -2.42 -8.41 -19.04
N PHE A 169 -2.07 -7.13 -19.01
CA PHE A 169 -1.01 -6.61 -19.87
C PHE A 169 0.38 -6.74 -19.27
N SER A 170 0.58 -6.35 -18.01
CA SER A 170 1.93 -6.34 -17.42
C SER A 170 2.37 -7.72 -16.96
N PHE A 171 1.48 -8.51 -16.35
CA PHE A 171 1.83 -9.84 -15.88
C PHE A 171 1.60 -10.91 -16.95
N CYS A 172 0.37 -11.08 -17.46
CA CYS A 172 0.10 -12.19 -18.38
C CYS A 172 0.81 -12.01 -19.73
N ARG A 173 0.65 -10.86 -20.39
CA ARG A 173 1.24 -10.62 -21.71
C ARG A 173 2.74 -10.33 -21.65
N ASP A 174 3.12 -9.24 -20.98
CA ASP A 174 4.50 -8.75 -21.03
C ASP A 174 5.45 -9.66 -20.22
N TYR A 175 5.05 -10.11 -19.03
CA TYR A 175 5.92 -10.91 -18.16
C TYR A 175 5.89 -12.41 -18.47
N MET A 176 4.70 -12.99 -18.66
CA MET A 176 4.53 -14.43 -18.85
C MET A 176 4.43 -14.87 -20.31
N GLY A 177 4.29 -13.93 -21.26
CA GLY A 177 4.21 -14.23 -22.69
C GLY A 177 2.90 -14.91 -23.12
N LYS A 178 1.82 -14.77 -22.34
CA LYS A 178 0.51 -15.38 -22.62
C LYS A 178 -0.39 -14.49 -23.47
N ILE A 179 -1.34 -15.13 -24.16
CA ILE A 179 -2.45 -14.41 -24.80
C ILE A 179 -3.39 -13.93 -23.70
N ALA A 180 -3.60 -12.63 -23.64
CA ALA A 180 -4.32 -12.00 -22.56
C ALA A 180 -5.71 -11.48 -22.99
N ASP A 181 -6.09 -11.59 -24.26
CA ASP A 181 -7.37 -11.10 -24.80
C ASP A 181 -8.41 -12.22 -25.00
N ASP A 182 -8.27 -13.34 -24.27
CA ASP A 182 -9.25 -14.43 -24.28
C ASP A 182 -10.64 -13.93 -23.81
N PRO A 183 -11.73 -14.15 -24.56
CA PRO A 183 -13.05 -13.64 -24.20
C PRO A 183 -13.57 -14.16 -22.85
N GLY A 184 -13.23 -15.40 -22.47
CA GLY A 184 -13.62 -16.00 -21.19
C GLY A 184 -12.90 -15.34 -20.01
N LEU A 185 -11.59 -15.14 -20.13
CA LEU A 185 -10.79 -14.38 -19.17
C LEU A 185 -11.35 -12.95 -18.99
N LEU A 186 -11.64 -12.26 -20.09
CA LEU A 186 -12.20 -10.90 -20.05
C LEU A 186 -13.55 -10.88 -19.33
N LEU A 187 -14.40 -11.88 -19.55
CA LEU A 187 -15.68 -12.02 -18.86
C LEU A 187 -15.49 -12.24 -17.36
N ASP A 188 -14.58 -13.12 -16.96
CA ASP A 188 -14.26 -13.37 -15.55
C ASP A 188 -13.78 -12.10 -14.85
N LEU A 189 -12.79 -11.41 -15.42
CA LEU A 189 -12.24 -10.16 -14.88
C LEU A 189 -13.32 -9.06 -14.76
N GLN A 190 -14.18 -8.91 -15.78
CA GLN A 190 -15.28 -7.96 -15.73
C GLN A 190 -16.30 -8.31 -14.65
N ASN A 191 -16.62 -9.59 -14.47
CA ASN A 191 -17.57 -10.03 -13.46
C ASN A 191 -17.04 -9.81 -12.04
N ILE A 192 -15.76 -10.11 -11.80
CA ILE A 192 -15.08 -9.81 -10.53
C ILE A 192 -15.16 -8.31 -10.24
N ALA A 193 -14.75 -7.47 -11.19
CA ALA A 193 -14.77 -6.02 -11.02
C ALA A 193 -16.19 -5.47 -10.78
N ARG A 194 -17.18 -5.94 -11.53
CA ARG A 194 -18.59 -5.53 -11.35
C ARG A 194 -19.16 -5.95 -10.00
N ARG A 195 -18.77 -7.11 -9.47
CA ARG A 195 -19.20 -7.55 -8.13
C ARG A 195 -18.51 -6.74 -7.04
N ALA A 196 -17.20 -6.53 -7.15
CA ALA A 196 -16.46 -5.66 -6.23
C ALA A 196 -17.03 -4.23 -6.21
N ALA A 197 -17.47 -3.70 -7.35
CA ALA A 197 -18.07 -2.37 -7.46
C ALA A 197 -19.48 -2.24 -6.83
N ARG A 198 -20.09 -3.34 -6.37
CA ARG A 198 -21.36 -3.29 -5.60
C ARG A 198 -21.13 -2.87 -4.16
N GLU A 199 -19.91 -3.04 -3.65
CA GLU A 199 -19.56 -2.65 -2.30
C GLU A 199 -19.65 -1.13 -2.13
N THR A 200 -20.05 -0.70 -0.94
CA THR A 200 -20.18 0.74 -0.64
C THR A 200 -18.81 1.41 -0.67
N ALA A 201 -18.62 2.32 -1.63
CA ALA A 201 -17.36 3.05 -1.84
C ALA A 201 -17.30 4.40 -1.07
N GLY A 202 -17.91 4.44 0.11
CA GLY A 202 -18.03 5.65 0.94
C GLY A 202 -16.96 5.81 2.02
N TYR A 203 -16.02 4.88 2.11
CA TYR A 203 -14.97 4.85 3.14
C TYR A 203 -13.65 5.33 2.55
N LEU A 204 -12.71 5.75 3.39
CA LEU A 204 -11.41 6.16 2.89
C LEU A 204 -10.51 4.94 2.74
N LEU A 205 -9.90 4.81 1.56
CA LEU A 205 -8.85 3.82 1.31
C LEU A 205 -7.48 4.45 1.44
N HIS A 206 -6.55 3.71 2.02
CA HIS A 206 -5.12 3.95 1.92
C HIS A 206 -4.56 3.60 0.53
N ARG A 207 -5.10 2.56 -0.13
CA ARG A 207 -4.69 1.96 -1.42
C ARG A 207 -3.57 0.92 -1.30
N ASP A 208 -2.51 1.23 -0.57
CA ASP A 208 -1.34 0.35 -0.41
C ASP A 208 -1.10 -0.04 1.05
N PHE A 209 -2.16 -0.48 1.76
CA PHE A 209 -2.10 -0.81 3.19
C PHE A 209 -1.39 -2.16 3.46
N GLN A 210 -0.09 -2.19 3.21
CA GLN A 210 0.78 -3.37 3.33
C GLN A 210 1.77 -3.19 4.48
N SER A 211 2.37 -4.28 4.95
CA SER A 211 3.32 -4.27 6.10
C SER A 211 4.56 -3.39 5.90
N ARG A 212 4.92 -3.06 4.66
CA ARG A 212 5.98 -2.09 4.33
C ARG A 212 5.55 -0.63 4.53
N ASN A 213 4.26 -0.34 4.52
CA ASN A 213 3.71 1.00 4.74
C ASN A 213 3.23 1.20 6.19
N LEU A 214 3.67 0.32 7.09
CA LEU A 214 3.37 0.34 8.51
C LEU A 214 4.68 0.39 9.30
N LEU A 215 4.91 1.47 10.06
CA LEU A 215 6.05 1.65 10.95
C LEU A 215 5.70 1.21 12.37
N VAL A 216 6.61 0.51 13.03
CA VAL A 216 6.51 0.12 14.43
C VAL A 216 7.40 1.05 15.25
N HIS A 217 6.78 1.84 16.12
CA HIS A 217 7.47 2.84 16.93
C HIS A 217 6.85 2.96 18.32
N GLY A 218 7.68 2.91 19.37
CA GLY A 218 7.21 3.11 20.75
C GLY A 218 6.11 2.13 21.19
N GLY A 219 6.07 0.92 20.63
CA GLY A 219 5.02 -0.07 20.88
C GLY A 219 3.72 0.13 20.08
N GLY A 220 3.66 1.17 19.24
CA GLY A 220 2.55 1.49 18.34
C GLY A 220 2.83 1.14 16.87
N VAL A 221 1.77 1.09 16.06
CA VAL A 221 1.84 0.96 14.59
C VAL A 221 1.34 2.26 13.93
N TYR A 222 2.15 2.80 13.00
CA TYR A 222 1.88 4.04 12.29
C TYR A 222 1.82 3.85 10.78
N ILE A 223 0.88 4.52 10.14
CA ILE A 223 0.54 4.41 8.72
C ILE A 223 1.29 5.49 7.94
N ILE A 224 2.03 5.08 6.91
CA ILE A 224 2.76 5.97 6.01
C ILE A 224 2.36 5.68 4.55
N ASP A 225 2.76 6.55 3.63
CA ASP A 225 2.52 6.39 2.18
C ASP A 225 1.02 6.50 1.76
N TYR A 226 0.25 7.29 2.50
CA TYR A 226 -1.19 7.50 2.30
C TYR A 226 -1.55 8.50 1.19
N GLN A 227 -0.60 9.05 0.43
CA GLN A 227 -0.90 10.03 -0.62
C GLN A 227 -1.72 9.45 -1.79
N GLY A 228 -1.78 8.13 -1.91
CA GLY A 228 -2.63 7.42 -2.86
C GLY A 228 -4.10 7.31 -2.42
N ALA A 229 -4.45 7.82 -1.24
CA ALA A 229 -5.75 7.65 -0.63
C ALA A 229 -6.90 8.27 -1.43
N ARG A 230 -8.04 7.59 -1.40
CA ARG A 230 -9.26 7.90 -2.16
C ARG A 230 -10.47 7.21 -1.53
N LEU A 231 -11.68 7.60 -1.89
CA LEU A 231 -12.87 6.91 -1.40
C LEU A 231 -13.00 5.51 -2.03
N GLY A 232 -13.47 4.52 -1.27
CA GLY A 232 -13.59 3.14 -1.73
C GLY A 232 -14.15 2.18 -0.68
N PRO A 233 -14.21 0.87 -0.99
CA PRO A 233 -14.84 -0.13 -0.15
C PRO A 233 -13.90 -0.70 0.92
N LEU A 234 -14.44 -0.94 2.11
CA LEU A 234 -13.73 -1.44 3.31
C LEU A 234 -12.77 -2.62 3.04
N GLY A 235 -13.18 -3.58 2.21
CA GLY A 235 -12.44 -4.82 2.00
C GLY A 235 -11.10 -4.68 1.27
N TYR A 236 -10.86 -3.59 0.53
CA TYR A 236 -9.69 -3.49 -0.34
C TYR A 236 -8.36 -3.38 0.43
N ASP A 237 -8.28 -2.50 1.42
CA ASP A 237 -7.08 -2.36 2.25
C ASP A 237 -6.93 -3.52 3.24
N LEU A 238 -8.02 -4.12 3.71
CA LEU A 238 -7.94 -5.35 4.48
C LEU A 238 -7.30 -6.46 3.65
N ALA A 239 -7.71 -6.62 2.39
CA ALA A 239 -7.09 -7.59 1.49
C ALA A 239 -5.61 -7.27 1.23
N SER A 240 -5.25 -5.99 1.15
CA SER A 240 -3.86 -5.53 1.01
C SER A 240 -2.97 -5.98 2.17
N LEU A 241 -3.51 -5.98 3.39
CA LEU A 241 -2.81 -6.39 4.60
C LEU A 241 -2.73 -7.92 4.73
N LEU A 242 -3.86 -8.60 4.54
CA LEU A 242 -3.96 -10.05 4.80
C LEU A 242 -3.26 -10.86 3.71
N LEU A 243 -3.33 -10.43 2.46
CA LEU A 243 -2.70 -11.09 1.32
C LEU A 243 -1.28 -10.55 1.04
N ASP A 244 -0.70 -9.82 1.99
CA ASP A 244 0.59 -9.17 1.81
C ASP A 244 1.71 -10.20 1.56
N PRO A 245 2.28 -10.28 0.34
CA PRO A 245 3.34 -11.23 0.01
C PRO A 245 4.66 -10.87 0.71
N TYR A 246 4.83 -9.63 1.17
CA TYR A 246 5.98 -9.22 1.97
C TYR A 246 5.98 -9.87 3.35
N ALA A 247 4.80 -10.09 3.93
CA ALA A 247 4.62 -10.73 5.22
C ALA A 247 4.49 -12.26 5.10
N GLY A 248 3.72 -12.74 4.12
CA GLY A 248 3.49 -14.17 3.89
C GLY A 248 2.69 -14.84 5.02
N LEU A 249 1.63 -14.20 5.50
CA LEU A 249 0.75 -14.74 6.53
C LEU A 249 0.11 -16.07 6.10
N SER A 250 0.01 -17.03 7.03
CA SER A 250 -0.73 -18.27 6.79
C SER A 250 -2.24 -18.01 6.69
N SER A 251 -2.98 -18.92 6.04
CA SER A 251 -4.44 -18.80 5.93
C SER A 251 -5.14 -18.74 7.30
N GLU A 252 -4.60 -19.44 8.30
CA GLU A 252 -5.11 -19.38 9.68
C GLU A 252 -4.94 -18.00 10.29
N SER A 253 -3.76 -17.40 10.17
CA SER A 253 -3.51 -16.04 10.64
C SER A 253 -4.38 -15.00 9.92
N GLN A 254 -4.59 -15.17 8.60
CA GLN A 254 -5.47 -14.30 7.82
C GLN A 254 -6.92 -14.38 8.33
N GLU A 255 -7.44 -15.58 8.60
CA GLU A 255 -8.80 -15.76 9.11
C GLU A 255 -8.99 -15.17 10.51
N VAL A 256 -8.00 -15.33 11.41
CA VAL A 256 -8.01 -14.71 12.74
C VAL A 256 -8.11 -13.19 12.64
N LEU A 257 -7.32 -12.58 11.75
CA LEU A 257 -7.30 -11.14 11.55
C LEU A 257 -8.55 -10.63 10.82
N PHE A 258 -9.08 -11.39 9.87
CA PHE A 258 -10.35 -11.09 9.20
C PHE A 258 -11.51 -11.09 10.19
N ALA A 259 -11.59 -12.11 11.06
CA ALA A 259 -12.61 -12.20 12.10
C ALA A 259 -12.51 -11.01 13.07
N TYR A 260 -11.29 -10.65 13.48
CA TYR A 260 -11.06 -9.47 14.31
C TYR A 260 -11.51 -8.18 13.64
N TYR A 261 -11.20 -7.98 12.35
CA TYR A 261 -11.70 -6.83 11.60
C TYR A 261 -13.23 -6.77 11.61
N CYS A 262 -13.90 -7.89 11.33
CA CYS A 262 -15.36 -7.99 11.32
C CYS A 262 -15.98 -7.64 12.68
N GLU A 263 -15.41 -8.16 13.78
CA GLU A 263 -15.84 -7.83 15.14
C GLU A 263 -15.74 -6.31 15.40
N ARG A 264 -14.59 -5.72 15.06
CA ARG A 264 -14.32 -4.30 15.35
C ARG A 264 -15.17 -3.37 14.51
N ILE A 265 -15.35 -3.65 13.22
CA ILE A 265 -16.17 -2.79 12.35
C ILE A 265 -17.66 -2.89 12.66
N SER A 266 -18.15 -4.04 13.12
CA SER A 266 -19.54 -4.23 13.54
C SER A 266 -19.93 -3.35 14.73
N SER A 267 -18.95 -2.91 15.53
CA SER A 267 -19.19 -1.96 16.62
C SER A 267 -19.38 -0.51 16.16
N LYS A 268 -19.05 -0.20 14.90
CA LYS A 268 -19.09 1.15 14.32
C LYS A 268 -20.20 1.35 13.29
N LEU A 269 -20.53 0.29 12.55
CA LEU A 269 -21.42 0.35 11.40
C LEU A 269 -22.44 -0.79 11.44
N ALA A 270 -23.58 -0.60 10.76
CA ALA A 270 -24.44 -1.72 10.43
C ALA A 270 -23.69 -2.64 9.47
N PHE A 271 -23.34 -3.83 9.95
CA PHE A 271 -22.41 -4.73 9.27
C PHE A 271 -22.92 -6.16 9.33
N ASP A 272 -22.93 -6.81 8.16
CA ASP A 272 -23.22 -8.25 8.03
C ASP A 272 -21.93 -8.96 7.59
N PRO A 273 -21.29 -9.76 8.47
CA PRO A 273 -20.05 -10.45 8.16
C PRO A 273 -20.14 -11.38 6.95
N ASP A 274 -21.29 -12.03 6.74
CA ASP A 274 -21.46 -12.99 5.65
C ASP A 274 -21.52 -12.27 4.30
N SER A 275 -22.36 -11.22 4.18
CA SER A 275 -22.36 -10.36 2.99
C SER A 275 -21.00 -9.68 2.77
N PHE A 276 -20.32 -9.25 3.84
CA PHE A 276 -19.00 -8.65 3.71
C PHE A 276 -17.96 -9.62 3.17
N ARG A 277 -17.99 -10.89 3.57
CA ARG A 277 -17.05 -11.91 3.08
C ARG A 277 -17.15 -12.09 1.55
N GLU A 278 -18.36 -12.08 0.99
CA GLU A 278 -18.54 -12.15 -0.47
C GLU A 278 -17.98 -10.93 -1.21
N GLY A 279 -18.21 -9.73 -0.67
CA GLY A 279 -17.67 -8.48 -1.20
C GLY A 279 -16.15 -8.42 -1.11
N TYR A 280 -15.62 -8.76 0.07
CA TYR A 280 -14.21 -8.89 0.35
C TYR A 280 -13.53 -9.85 -0.62
N PHE A 281 -14.13 -11.00 -0.91
CA PHE A 281 -13.58 -11.97 -1.85
C PHE A 281 -13.28 -11.37 -3.23
N CYS A 282 -14.22 -10.60 -3.80
CA CYS A 282 -14.01 -9.97 -5.10
C CYS A 282 -12.95 -8.85 -5.04
N LEU A 283 -12.90 -8.09 -3.93
CA LEU A 283 -11.88 -7.07 -3.69
C LEU A 283 -10.48 -7.68 -3.49
N ALA A 284 -10.40 -8.83 -2.82
CA ALA A 284 -9.19 -9.60 -2.64
C ALA A 284 -8.62 -10.10 -3.97
N LEU A 285 -9.49 -10.59 -4.87
CA LEU A 285 -9.09 -10.92 -6.25
C LEU A 285 -8.55 -9.68 -6.97
N GLN A 286 -9.27 -8.56 -6.98
CA GLN A 286 -8.81 -7.31 -7.61
C GLN A 286 -7.46 -6.86 -7.05
N ARG A 287 -7.29 -6.89 -5.72
CA ARG A 287 -6.05 -6.51 -5.04
C ARG A 287 -4.88 -7.40 -5.45
N ASN A 288 -5.11 -8.70 -5.59
CA ASN A 288 -4.06 -9.64 -5.98
C ASN A 288 -3.67 -9.47 -7.46
N LEU A 289 -4.65 -9.30 -8.35
CA LEU A 289 -4.41 -8.96 -9.77
C LEU A 289 -3.54 -7.70 -9.90
N GLN A 290 -3.86 -6.65 -9.15
CA GLN A 290 -3.06 -5.42 -9.08
C GLN A 290 -1.61 -5.69 -8.67
N MET A 291 -1.42 -6.50 -7.63
CA MET A 291 -0.12 -6.84 -7.06
C MET A 291 0.78 -7.53 -8.09
N LEU A 292 0.22 -8.52 -8.80
CA LEU A 292 0.92 -9.24 -9.86
C LEU A 292 1.28 -8.32 -11.04
N GLY A 293 0.34 -7.48 -11.49
CA GLY A 293 0.62 -6.46 -12.51
C GLY A 293 1.76 -5.51 -12.09
N ALA A 294 1.73 -5.05 -10.84
CA ALA A 294 2.73 -4.14 -10.28
C ALA A 294 4.12 -4.78 -10.19
N PHE A 295 4.24 -5.99 -9.63
CA PHE A 295 5.53 -6.67 -9.51
C PHE A 295 6.13 -6.99 -10.88
N ALA A 296 5.31 -7.47 -11.81
CA ALA A 296 5.73 -7.76 -13.17
C ALA A 296 6.32 -6.50 -13.86
N PHE A 297 5.59 -5.38 -13.78
CA PHE A 297 6.02 -4.11 -14.34
C PHE A 297 7.29 -3.57 -13.66
N LEU A 298 7.36 -3.59 -12.33
CA LEU A 298 8.51 -3.09 -11.58
C LEU A 298 9.77 -3.91 -11.89
N SER A 299 9.66 -5.24 -11.95
CA SER A 299 10.78 -6.12 -12.25
C SER A 299 11.26 -5.95 -13.70
N GLN A 300 10.37 -6.04 -14.70
CA GLN A 300 10.78 -6.02 -16.11
C GLN A 300 11.00 -4.63 -16.69
N ARG A 301 10.12 -3.67 -16.42
CA ARG A 301 10.17 -2.33 -17.05
C ARG A 301 11.02 -1.35 -16.25
N LYS A 302 11.09 -1.50 -14.93
CA LYS A 302 11.87 -0.62 -14.04
C LYS A 302 13.16 -1.26 -13.53
N GLY A 303 13.45 -2.52 -13.89
CA GLY A 303 14.67 -3.22 -13.50
C GLY A 303 14.80 -3.48 -12.00
N LYS A 304 13.70 -3.36 -11.23
CA LYS A 304 13.69 -3.55 -9.78
C LYS A 304 13.51 -5.04 -9.46
N VAL A 305 14.56 -5.83 -9.71
CA VAL A 305 14.55 -7.30 -9.60
C VAL A 305 14.10 -7.84 -8.23
N PHE A 306 14.25 -7.05 -7.17
CA PHE A 306 13.76 -7.39 -5.83
C PHE A 306 12.28 -7.79 -5.79
N PHE A 307 11.44 -7.21 -6.65
CA PHE A 307 10.00 -7.52 -6.65
C PHE A 307 9.67 -8.88 -7.26
N GLU A 308 10.58 -9.48 -8.03
CA GLU A 308 10.34 -10.74 -8.73
C GLU A 308 10.10 -11.91 -7.77
N GLN A 309 10.76 -11.91 -6.61
CA GLN A 309 10.60 -12.96 -5.59
C GLN A 309 9.17 -13.03 -5.00
N PHE A 310 8.37 -11.97 -5.16
CA PHE A 310 6.99 -11.93 -4.66
C PHE A 310 5.94 -12.34 -5.70
N ILE A 311 6.33 -12.53 -6.98
CA ILE A 311 5.41 -12.93 -8.05
C ILE A 311 4.84 -14.33 -7.80
N LEU A 312 5.69 -15.31 -7.45
CA LEU A 312 5.21 -16.67 -7.19
C LEU A 312 4.30 -16.74 -5.94
N PRO A 313 4.66 -16.17 -4.77
CA PRO A 313 3.75 -16.10 -3.61
C PRO A 313 2.42 -15.41 -3.90
N ALA A 314 2.41 -14.31 -4.66
CA ALA A 314 1.18 -13.62 -5.05
C ALA A 314 0.32 -14.48 -5.98
N THR A 315 0.95 -15.19 -6.94
CA THR A 315 0.27 -16.13 -7.85
C THR A 315 -0.37 -17.28 -7.06
N GLY A 316 0.35 -17.87 -6.11
CA GLY A 316 -0.20 -18.91 -5.23
C GLY A 316 -1.36 -18.41 -4.37
N SER A 317 -1.30 -17.15 -3.91
CA SER A 317 -2.41 -16.51 -3.18
C SER A 317 -3.64 -16.30 -4.09
N LEU A 318 -3.43 -15.90 -5.35
CA LEU A 318 -4.53 -15.75 -6.32
C LEU A 318 -5.16 -17.11 -6.64
N LYS A 319 -4.34 -18.15 -6.81
CA LYS A 319 -4.80 -19.53 -7.00
C LYS A 319 -5.64 -19.99 -5.81
N ALA A 320 -5.18 -19.79 -4.58
CA ALA A 320 -5.92 -20.16 -3.39
C ALA A 320 -7.31 -19.51 -3.34
N LEU A 321 -7.41 -18.22 -3.69
CA LEU A 321 -8.70 -17.52 -3.82
C LEU A 321 -9.59 -18.12 -4.92
N LEU A 322 -9.03 -18.47 -6.08
CA LEU A 322 -9.80 -19.01 -7.20
C LEU A 322 -10.32 -20.44 -6.96
N HIS A 323 -9.62 -21.21 -6.13
CA HIS A 323 -10.03 -22.56 -5.72
C HIS A 323 -11.01 -22.58 -4.52
N ASP A 324 -11.24 -21.45 -3.87
CA ASP A 324 -12.33 -21.27 -2.90
C ASP A 324 -13.70 -21.49 -3.56
N PRO A 325 -14.74 -21.97 -2.85
CA PRO A 325 -16.09 -22.10 -3.40
C PRO A 325 -16.62 -20.86 -4.12
N LEU A 326 -16.29 -19.65 -3.66
CA LEU A 326 -16.69 -18.39 -4.31
C LEU A 326 -15.96 -18.16 -5.65
N GLY A 327 -14.75 -18.72 -5.79
CA GLY A 327 -13.88 -18.59 -6.96
C GLY A 327 -14.22 -19.50 -8.13
N ARG A 328 -14.90 -20.63 -7.88
CA ARG A 328 -15.20 -21.68 -8.89
C ARG A 328 -15.92 -21.20 -10.15
N GLN A 329 -16.60 -20.06 -10.07
CA GLN A 329 -17.29 -19.45 -11.21
C GLN A 329 -16.36 -18.76 -12.22
N TYR A 330 -15.11 -18.48 -11.84
CA TYR A 330 -14.11 -17.79 -12.67
C TYR A 330 -13.14 -18.80 -13.30
N GLY A 331 -13.69 -19.75 -14.05
CA GLY A 331 -12.95 -20.92 -14.54
C GLY A 331 -11.84 -20.58 -15.54
N CYS A 332 -12.02 -19.54 -16.37
CA CYS A 332 -11.00 -19.14 -17.34
C CYS A 332 -9.81 -18.48 -16.62
N LEU A 333 -10.09 -17.63 -15.63
CA LEU A 333 -9.03 -17.06 -14.79
C LEU A 333 -8.32 -18.13 -13.95
N ALA A 334 -9.06 -19.07 -13.35
CA ALA A 334 -8.48 -20.18 -12.59
C ALA A 334 -7.54 -21.04 -13.45
N GLY A 335 -7.99 -21.46 -14.63
CA GLY A 335 -7.18 -22.25 -15.56
C GLY A 335 -5.91 -21.52 -16.00
N LEU A 336 -6.02 -20.22 -16.31
CA LEU A 336 -4.84 -19.40 -16.62
C LEU A 336 -3.87 -19.34 -15.45
N VAL A 337 -4.35 -19.08 -14.24
CA VAL A 337 -3.49 -18.97 -13.04
C VAL A 337 -2.78 -20.29 -12.73
N ASP A 338 -3.44 -21.43 -12.90
CA ASP A 338 -2.82 -22.74 -12.76
C ASP A 338 -1.66 -22.93 -13.75
N GLU A 339 -1.85 -22.57 -15.03
CA GLU A 339 -0.77 -22.60 -16.03
C GLU A 339 0.39 -21.64 -15.69
N LEU A 340 0.07 -20.44 -15.22
CA LEU A 340 1.07 -19.43 -14.88
C LEU A 340 1.94 -19.89 -13.70
N GLU A 341 1.33 -20.46 -12.67
CA GLU A 341 2.04 -21.01 -11.51
C GLU A 341 2.97 -22.16 -11.91
N GLU A 342 2.52 -23.09 -12.75
CA GLU A 342 3.36 -24.17 -13.27
C GLU A 342 4.58 -23.63 -14.05
N GLN A 343 4.38 -22.62 -14.88
CA GLN A 343 5.45 -21.98 -15.65
C GLN A 343 6.47 -21.29 -14.72
N LEU A 344 6.00 -20.58 -13.69
CA LEU A 344 6.87 -19.93 -12.70
C LEU A 344 7.69 -20.94 -11.89
N ASN A 345 7.08 -22.04 -11.45
CA ASN A 345 7.78 -23.10 -10.73
C ASN A 345 8.88 -23.76 -11.59
N LYS A 346 8.59 -24.03 -12.87
CA LYS A 346 9.61 -24.53 -13.82
C LYS A 346 10.76 -23.54 -13.96
N ALA A 347 10.47 -22.25 -14.10
CA ALA A 347 11.49 -21.22 -14.24
C ALA A 347 12.37 -21.07 -12.98
N GLN A 348 11.82 -21.24 -11.78
CA GLN A 348 12.61 -21.24 -10.54
C GLN A 348 13.52 -22.47 -10.45
N PHE A 349 13.03 -23.65 -10.83
CA PHE A 349 13.82 -24.88 -10.82
C PHE A 349 15.10 -24.74 -11.68
N PHE A 350 14.96 -24.24 -12.92
CA PHE A 350 16.13 -24.03 -13.80
C PHE A 350 17.11 -22.95 -13.30
N ARG A 351 16.67 -22.01 -12.45
CA ARG A 351 17.57 -20.98 -11.86
C ARG A 351 18.32 -21.48 -10.62
N MET A 352 17.95 -22.62 -10.04
CA MET A 352 18.65 -23.21 -8.90
C MET A 352 19.76 -24.20 -9.31
N ASP A 353 19.73 -24.66 -10.56
CA ASP A 353 20.71 -25.59 -11.14
C ASP A 353 21.90 -24.88 -11.86
N ASP A 354 21.86 -23.55 -11.96
CA ASP A 354 22.93 -22.65 -12.44
C ASP A 354 23.59 -21.91 -11.27
#